data_AF-A0A4Y1Z8X9-F1
#
_entry.id   AF-A0A4Y1Z8X9-F1
#
_cell.length_a   1.000
_cell.length_b   1.000
_cell.length_c   1.000
_cell.angle_alpha   90.00
_cell.angle_beta   90.00
_cell.angle_gamma   90.00
#
_symmetry.space_group_name_H-M   'P 1'
#
loop_
_entity.id
_entity.type
_entity.pdbx_description
1 polymer ?
#
loop_
_entity_poly.entity_id
_entity_poly.type
_entity_poly.pdbx_seq_one_letter_code
_entity_poly.pdbx_strand_id
1 'polypeptide(L)'
;MFPMKMYVGITDYDWYKTLKQANCDEINFWKPGGRTNFKALNEGDLFLFKTHSPRNYIVGGGFFLKFSILPSSLAWDAFGIANGASSLMELNDRVYKIQKTDRFSDPDPQIGCIILSMPFYFDEKDWIPQPNDWNSNIVQGKTYKTSEPVGLSLYEQVQDRLRNSEAMRSGQVNEDPLANRYGEERLMKPRIGQGAFKVLIADAYHRRCAITGEKRCRYSRLLISNHTA
;
A
#
# COMPACT_ATOMS: atom_id res chain seq x y z
N MET A 1 -8.96 23.45 7.99
CA MET A 1 -8.92 22.20 7.19
C MET A 1 -7.47 21.95 6.82
N PHE A 2 -6.89 20.81 7.22
CA PHE A 2 -5.51 20.50 6.86
C PHE A 2 -5.49 19.95 5.43
N PRO A 3 -4.62 20.44 4.53
CA PRO A 3 -4.57 19.95 3.16
C PRO A 3 -4.17 18.48 3.15
N MET A 4 -5.00 17.64 2.51
CA MET A 4 -4.73 16.22 2.32
C MET A 4 -3.51 16.05 1.40
N LYS A 5 -2.67 15.05 1.70
CA LYS A 5 -1.55 14.67 0.84
C LYS A 5 -1.92 13.46 -0.01
N MET A 6 -1.31 13.42 -1.20
CA MET A 6 -1.31 12.23 -2.04
C MET A 6 0.13 11.86 -2.34
N TYR A 7 0.49 10.59 -2.25
CA TYR A 7 1.78 10.09 -2.71
C TYR A 7 1.55 9.17 -3.90
N VAL A 8 2.12 9.53 -5.04
CA VAL A 8 2.10 8.68 -6.24
C VAL A 8 3.35 7.82 -6.20
N GLY A 9 3.19 6.55 -5.84
CA GLY A 9 4.27 5.57 -5.76
C GLY A 9 4.39 4.75 -7.04
N ILE A 10 5.61 4.53 -7.53
CA ILE A 10 5.84 3.74 -8.73
C ILE A 10 5.87 2.25 -8.41
N THR A 11 5.15 1.45 -9.18
CA THR A 11 5.05 0.00 -9.04
C THR A 11 5.15 -0.73 -10.38
N ASP A 12 5.44 -2.02 -10.31
CA ASP A 12 5.44 -2.93 -11.45
C ASP A 12 4.01 -3.32 -11.84
N TYR A 13 3.79 -3.51 -13.14
CA TYR A 13 2.48 -3.90 -13.66
C TYR A 13 1.99 -5.24 -13.09
N ASP A 14 2.90 -6.20 -12.88
CA ASP A 14 2.57 -7.52 -12.35
C ASP A 14 2.17 -7.47 -10.87
N TRP A 15 2.77 -6.56 -10.10
CA TRP A 15 2.35 -6.30 -8.71
C TRP A 15 0.91 -5.80 -8.67
N TYR A 16 0.58 -4.80 -9.50
CA TYR A 16 -0.78 -4.29 -9.62
C TYR A 16 -1.76 -5.38 -10.04
N LYS A 17 -1.43 -6.14 -11.08
CA LYS A 17 -2.30 -7.19 -11.63
C LYS A 17 -2.60 -8.27 -10.59
N THR A 18 -1.58 -8.70 -9.85
CA THR A 18 -1.72 -9.69 -8.76
C THR A 18 -2.73 -9.21 -7.72
N LEU A 19 -2.60 -7.96 -7.28
CA LEU A 19 -3.46 -7.43 -6.23
C LEU A 19 -4.88 -7.11 -6.70
N LYS A 20 -5.05 -6.60 -7.93
CA LYS A 20 -6.38 -6.41 -8.53
C LYS A 20 -7.14 -7.73 -8.61
N GLN A 21 -6.45 -8.83 -8.94
CA GLN A 21 -7.06 -10.17 -8.98
C GLN A 21 -7.35 -10.74 -7.59
N ALA A 22 -6.44 -10.54 -6.63
CA ALA A 22 -6.61 -11.05 -5.27
C ALA A 22 -7.67 -10.29 -4.46
N ASN A 23 -7.97 -9.03 -4.85
CA ASN A 23 -9.00 -8.17 -4.24
C ASN A 23 -8.94 -8.15 -2.70
N CYS A 24 -7.75 -7.89 -2.16
CA CYS A 24 -7.51 -7.85 -0.72
C CYS A 24 -8.05 -6.55 -0.10
N ASP A 25 -8.55 -6.62 1.14
CA ASP A 25 -9.05 -5.43 1.87
C ASP A 25 -7.92 -4.51 2.39
N GLU A 26 -6.69 -5.04 2.43
CA GLU A 26 -5.48 -4.39 2.89
C GLU A 26 -4.29 -4.90 2.08
N ILE A 27 -3.33 -4.04 1.81
CA ILE A 27 -2.13 -4.40 1.06
C ILE A 27 -0.86 -3.82 1.67
N ASN A 28 0.27 -4.43 1.34
CA ASN A 28 1.59 -3.93 1.65
C ASN A 28 2.28 -3.47 0.36
N PHE A 29 2.37 -2.15 0.18
CA PHE A 29 3.22 -1.55 -0.85
C PHE A 29 4.66 -1.54 -0.33
N TRP A 30 5.38 -2.63 -0.55
CA TRP A 30 6.72 -2.77 0.00
C TRP A 30 7.76 -2.04 -0.84
N LYS A 31 8.83 -1.58 -0.17
CA LYS A 31 10.01 -0.97 -0.78
C LYS A 31 11.27 -1.75 -0.37
N PRO A 32 12.18 -2.01 -1.31
CA PRO A 32 13.45 -2.66 -0.99
C PRO A 32 14.32 -1.71 -0.16
N GLY A 33 15.08 -2.28 0.78
CA GLY A 33 15.95 -1.53 1.68
C GLY A 33 15.21 -0.98 2.89
N GLY A 34 15.31 -1.67 4.02
CA GLY A 34 14.78 -1.25 5.32
C GLY A 34 15.57 -0.14 6.02
N ARG A 35 16.17 0.82 5.28
CA ARG A 35 17.06 1.84 5.85
C ARG A 35 16.42 3.21 6.03
N THR A 36 15.39 3.53 5.26
CA THR A 36 14.75 4.85 5.28
C THR A 36 13.28 4.76 5.67
N ASN A 37 12.88 5.66 6.57
CA ASN A 37 11.51 5.76 7.04
C ASN A 37 10.62 6.43 5.97
N PHE A 38 9.37 6.00 5.83
CA PHE A 38 8.40 6.67 4.95
C PHE A 38 7.63 7.73 5.73
N LYS A 39 7.89 9.01 5.42
CA LYS A 39 7.28 10.18 6.08
C LYS A 39 6.51 11.08 5.12
N ALA A 40 6.22 10.61 3.91
CA ALA A 40 5.58 11.41 2.87
C ALA A 40 4.09 11.67 3.17
N LEU A 41 3.45 10.76 3.90
CA LEU A 41 2.03 10.74 4.20
C LEU A 41 1.77 10.65 5.70
N ASN A 42 0.63 11.20 6.13
CA ASN A 42 0.03 10.96 7.43
C ASN A 42 -1.05 9.86 7.31
N GLU A 43 -1.44 9.25 8.42
CA GLU A 43 -2.55 8.28 8.44
C GLU A 43 -3.82 8.88 7.81
N GLY A 44 -4.45 8.14 6.91
CA GLY A 44 -5.62 8.59 6.14
C GLY A 44 -5.31 9.37 4.86
N ASP A 45 -4.06 9.80 4.64
CA ASP A 45 -3.66 10.39 3.35
C ASP A 45 -3.66 9.32 2.24
N LEU A 46 -3.75 9.76 0.99
CA LEU A 46 -3.92 8.89 -0.16
C LEU A 46 -2.58 8.40 -0.73
N PHE A 47 -2.47 7.11 -1.00
CA PHE A 47 -1.37 6.52 -1.74
C PHE A 47 -1.89 6.03 -3.09
N LEU A 48 -1.28 6.48 -4.19
CA LEU A 48 -1.68 6.16 -5.55
C LEU A 48 -0.62 5.26 -6.22
N PHE A 49 -1.07 4.27 -6.99
CA PHE A 49 -0.20 3.32 -7.69
C PHE A 49 0.03 3.79 -9.13
N LYS A 50 1.25 4.21 -9.45
CA LYS A 50 1.67 4.52 -10.82
C LYS A 50 2.47 3.36 -11.41
N THR A 51 2.12 2.89 -12.59
CA THR A 51 2.92 1.91 -13.34
C THR A 51 4.18 2.52 -13.96
N HIS A 52 5.24 1.72 -14.07
CA HIS A 52 6.45 2.10 -14.81
C HIS A 52 6.19 2.31 -16.33
N SER A 53 7.16 2.94 -16.99
CA SER A 53 7.25 3.01 -18.45
C SER A 53 7.17 1.60 -19.05
N PRO A 54 6.50 1.40 -20.20
CA PRO A 54 5.93 2.40 -21.11
C PRO A 54 4.52 2.87 -20.77
N ARG A 55 3.84 2.29 -19.76
CA ARG A 55 2.44 2.62 -19.46
C ARG A 55 2.28 4.00 -18.86
N ASN A 56 2.99 4.29 -17.76
CA ASN A 56 2.97 5.61 -17.10
C ASN A 56 1.57 6.09 -16.66
N TYR A 57 0.72 5.17 -16.22
CA TYR A 57 -0.60 5.48 -15.69
C TYR A 57 -0.69 5.24 -14.19
N ILE A 58 -1.51 6.04 -13.52
CA ILE A 58 -2.04 5.78 -12.19
C ILE A 58 -3.23 4.82 -12.34
N VAL A 59 -3.11 3.64 -11.74
CA VAL A 59 -4.01 2.49 -11.95
C VAL A 59 -4.88 2.17 -10.75
N GLY A 60 -4.71 2.90 -9.64
CA GLY A 60 -5.44 2.68 -8.40
C GLY A 60 -4.76 3.37 -7.22
N GLY A 61 -5.14 2.99 -6.01
CA GLY A 61 -4.58 3.52 -4.79
C GLY A 61 -5.14 2.86 -3.55
N GLY A 62 -4.88 3.47 -2.39
CA GLY A 62 -5.40 3.08 -1.09
C GLY A 62 -5.08 4.14 -0.05
N PHE A 63 -5.60 3.99 1.15
CA PHE A 63 -5.40 4.95 2.23
C PHE A 63 -4.25 4.51 3.11
N PHE A 64 -3.31 5.42 3.37
CA PHE A 64 -2.13 5.13 4.16
C PHE A 64 -2.51 4.90 5.62
N LEU A 65 -2.14 3.74 6.15
CA LEU A 65 -2.29 3.40 7.56
C LEU A 65 -1.01 3.69 8.32
N LYS A 66 0.06 2.99 7.95
CA LYS A 66 1.32 3.00 8.70
C LYS A 66 2.48 2.55 7.83
N PHE A 67 3.67 3.01 8.19
CA PHE A 67 4.91 2.44 7.71
C PHE A 67 5.61 1.62 8.80
N SER A 68 6.16 0.47 8.43
CA SER A 68 7.02 -0.33 9.30
C SER A 68 8.05 -1.08 8.47
N ILE A 69 9.31 -1.12 8.88
CA ILE A 69 10.32 -1.97 8.21
C ILE A 69 10.15 -3.38 8.74
N LEU A 70 10.07 -4.46 7.97
CA LEU A 70 9.96 -5.82 8.50
C LEU A 70 10.88 -6.79 7.75
N PRO A 71 11.32 -7.90 8.37
CA PRO A 71 11.83 -9.04 7.60
C PRO A 71 10.77 -9.52 6.60
N SER A 72 11.18 -9.92 5.40
CA SER A 72 10.25 -10.38 4.36
C SER A 72 9.42 -11.57 4.81
N SER A 73 9.98 -12.44 5.66
CA SER A 73 9.26 -13.56 6.27
C SER A 73 8.06 -13.12 7.12
N LEU A 74 8.21 -12.07 7.93
CA LEU A 74 7.17 -11.53 8.79
C LEU A 74 6.14 -10.72 7.99
N ALA A 75 6.58 -10.00 6.96
CA ALA A 75 5.68 -9.33 6.03
C ALA A 75 4.81 -10.34 5.26
N TRP A 76 5.36 -11.50 4.89
CA TRP A 76 4.59 -12.58 4.28
C TRP A 76 3.57 -13.18 5.26
N ASP A 77 3.95 -13.40 6.52
CA ASP A 77 3.01 -13.92 7.54
C ASP A 77 1.86 -12.93 7.83
N ALA A 78 2.12 -11.62 7.68
CA ALA A 78 1.13 -10.58 7.87
C ALA A 78 0.18 -10.44 6.66
N PHE A 79 0.73 -10.35 5.45
CA PHE A 79 -0.01 -9.92 4.26
C PHE A 79 -0.18 -11.00 3.18
N GLY A 80 0.65 -12.06 3.17
CA GLY A 80 0.60 -13.11 2.14
C GLY A 80 0.62 -12.52 0.73
N ILE A 81 -0.38 -12.89 -0.08
CA ILE A 81 -0.57 -12.39 -1.46
C ILE A 81 -0.70 -10.86 -1.51
N ALA A 82 -1.14 -10.21 -0.43
CA ALA A 82 -1.29 -8.76 -0.37
C ALA A 82 0.05 -7.99 -0.36
N ASN A 83 1.19 -8.69 -0.38
CA ASN A 83 2.50 -8.12 -0.77
C ASN A 83 2.67 -7.97 -2.30
N GLY A 84 1.71 -8.43 -3.11
CA GLY A 84 1.75 -8.42 -4.56
C GLY A 84 2.70 -9.46 -5.18
N ALA A 85 2.85 -10.61 -4.49
CA ALA A 85 3.60 -11.78 -4.92
C ALA A 85 2.81 -13.05 -4.59
N SER A 86 2.98 -14.10 -5.39
CA SER A 86 2.23 -15.36 -5.26
C SER A 86 2.80 -16.31 -4.18
N SER A 87 4.05 -16.10 -3.77
CA SER A 87 4.71 -16.85 -2.70
C SER A 87 5.77 -16.02 -1.97
N LEU A 88 6.20 -16.46 -0.78
CA LEU A 88 7.36 -15.88 -0.08
C LEU A 88 8.63 -15.97 -0.91
N MET A 89 8.80 -17.08 -1.65
CA MET A 89 9.96 -17.26 -2.52
C MET A 89 9.98 -16.18 -3.60
N GLU A 90 8.86 -15.93 -4.26
CA GLU A 90 8.74 -14.86 -5.25
C GLU A 90 8.96 -13.47 -4.63
N LEU A 91 8.42 -13.20 -3.43
CA LEU A 91 8.68 -11.95 -2.72
C LEU A 91 10.18 -11.76 -2.48
N ASN A 92 10.87 -12.78 -1.97
CA ASN A 92 12.30 -12.75 -1.72
C ASN A 92 13.10 -12.55 -3.01
N ASP A 93 12.77 -13.29 -4.08
CA ASP A 93 13.47 -13.16 -5.37
C ASP A 93 13.38 -11.75 -5.94
N ARG A 94 12.20 -11.11 -5.83
CA ARG A 94 12.02 -9.70 -6.23
C ARG A 94 12.87 -8.76 -5.37
N VAL A 95 12.89 -8.96 -4.05
CA VAL A 95 13.68 -8.17 -3.12
C VAL A 95 15.18 -8.31 -3.40
N TYR A 96 15.66 -9.54 -3.63
CA TYR A 96 17.05 -9.85 -3.97
C TYR A 96 17.50 -9.22 -5.27
N LYS A 97 16.66 -9.29 -6.31
CA LYS A 97 16.92 -8.65 -7.60
C LYS A 97 17.16 -7.15 -7.45
N ILE A 98 16.36 -6.46 -6.63
CA ILE A 98 16.47 -5.00 -6.48
C ILE A 98 17.63 -4.61 -5.55
N GLN A 99 17.83 -5.34 -4.45
CA GLN A 99 18.91 -5.06 -3.49
C GLN A 99 20.28 -5.56 -3.96
N LYS A 100 20.34 -6.35 -5.03
CA LYS A 100 21.57 -7.00 -5.53
C LYS A 100 22.24 -7.85 -4.44
N THR A 101 21.43 -8.68 -3.78
CA THR A 101 21.84 -9.63 -2.73
C THR A 101 21.26 -11.01 -3.02
N ASP A 102 21.47 -11.99 -2.16
CA ASP A 102 20.93 -13.34 -2.30
C ASP A 102 20.52 -13.97 -0.95
N ARG A 103 19.92 -15.15 -1.03
CA ARG A 103 19.49 -15.93 0.14
C ARG A 103 20.61 -16.38 1.08
N PHE A 104 21.85 -16.41 0.62
CA PHE A 104 22.99 -16.86 1.42
C PHE A 104 23.55 -15.72 2.26
N SER A 105 23.63 -14.53 1.68
CA SER A 105 24.12 -13.31 2.30
C SER A 105 23.03 -12.57 3.09
N ASP A 106 21.78 -12.64 2.66
CA ASP A 106 20.63 -12.01 3.32
C ASP A 106 19.42 -12.97 3.34
N PRO A 107 19.41 -13.98 4.22
CA PRO A 107 18.38 -15.03 4.24
C PRO A 107 16.97 -14.53 4.59
N ASP A 108 16.83 -13.36 5.23
CA ASP A 108 15.54 -12.76 5.59
C ASP A 108 15.60 -11.22 5.43
N PRO A 109 15.57 -10.73 4.17
CA PRO A 109 15.85 -9.34 3.86
C PRO A 109 14.83 -8.39 4.49
N GLN A 110 15.32 -7.24 4.98
CA GLN A 110 14.45 -6.18 5.49
C GLN A 110 13.79 -5.40 4.36
N ILE A 111 12.46 -5.27 4.41
CA ILE A 111 11.66 -4.47 3.48
C ILE A 111 10.88 -3.38 4.22
N GLY A 112 10.78 -2.20 3.62
CA GLY A 112 9.89 -1.15 4.11
C GLY A 112 8.45 -1.47 3.73
N CYS A 113 7.57 -1.66 4.70
CA CYS A 113 6.16 -1.97 4.47
C CYS A 113 5.32 -0.70 4.57
N ILE A 114 4.76 -0.24 3.46
CA ILE A 114 3.77 0.85 3.42
C ILE A 114 2.40 0.18 3.40
N ILE A 115 1.74 0.19 4.55
CA ILE A 115 0.49 -0.53 4.78
C ILE A 115 -0.66 0.37 4.35
N LEU A 116 -1.48 -0.14 3.44
CA LEU A 116 -2.61 0.59 2.85
C LEU A 116 -3.90 -0.20 3.07
N SER A 117 -4.93 0.49 3.51
CA SER A 117 -6.29 -0.06 3.63
C SER A 117 -7.19 0.42 2.51
N MET A 118 -8.30 -0.29 2.32
CA MET A 118 -9.34 0.06 1.34
C MET A 118 -8.71 0.34 -0.05
N PRO A 119 -7.91 -0.61 -0.57
CA PRO A 119 -7.32 -0.43 -1.88
C PRO A 119 -8.43 -0.38 -2.94
N PHE A 120 -8.21 0.44 -3.94
CA PHE A 120 -9.07 0.55 -5.12
C PHE A 120 -8.23 0.42 -6.38
N TYR A 121 -8.85 -0.12 -7.42
CA TYR A 121 -8.21 -0.36 -8.71
C TYR A 121 -9.14 0.15 -9.80
N PHE A 122 -8.57 0.91 -10.73
CA PHE A 122 -9.30 1.39 -11.89
C PHE A 122 -9.30 0.35 -13.01
N ASP A 123 -10.35 0.39 -13.83
CA ASP A 123 -10.32 -0.27 -15.14
C ASP A 123 -9.46 0.54 -16.10
N GLU A 124 -8.96 -0.12 -17.14
CA GLU A 124 -7.98 0.48 -18.05
C GLU A 124 -8.49 1.75 -18.73
N LYS A 125 -9.80 1.80 -19.04
CA LYS A 125 -10.48 3.00 -19.56
C LYS A 125 -10.50 4.19 -18.58
N ASP A 126 -10.35 3.91 -17.29
CA ASP A 126 -10.45 4.88 -16.19
C ASP A 126 -9.06 5.20 -15.59
N TRP A 127 -8.00 4.63 -16.15
CA TRP A 127 -6.63 4.95 -15.75
C TRP A 127 -6.35 6.44 -15.87
N ILE A 128 -5.69 6.99 -14.85
CA ILE A 128 -5.37 8.40 -14.78
C ILE A 128 -3.96 8.59 -15.37
N PRO A 129 -3.75 9.47 -16.36
CA PRO A 129 -2.41 9.73 -16.88
C PRO A 129 -1.50 10.27 -15.77
N GLN A 130 -0.18 10.03 -15.88
CA GLN A 130 0.74 10.64 -14.93
C GLN A 130 0.60 12.18 -14.91
N PRO A 131 0.80 12.84 -13.77
CA PRO A 131 0.75 14.30 -13.69
C PRO A 131 1.71 14.97 -14.68
N ASN A 132 1.32 16.12 -15.22
CA ASN A 132 2.11 16.85 -16.24
C ASN A 132 3.49 17.31 -15.72
N ASP A 133 3.64 17.44 -14.40
CA ASP A 133 4.88 17.85 -13.75
C ASP A 133 5.74 16.64 -13.30
N TRP A 134 5.44 15.44 -13.82
CA TRP A 134 6.19 14.23 -13.53
C TRP A 134 7.51 14.18 -14.28
N ASN A 135 8.62 14.21 -13.54
CA ASN A 135 9.96 14.07 -14.12
C ASN A 135 10.31 12.59 -14.33
N SER A 136 10.89 12.24 -15.49
CA SER A 136 11.31 10.88 -15.84
C SER A 136 12.38 10.29 -14.91
N ASN A 137 13.12 11.14 -14.19
CA ASN A 137 14.12 10.73 -13.20
C ASN A 137 13.50 10.32 -11.84
N ILE A 138 12.20 10.49 -11.66
CA ILE A 138 11.51 10.03 -10.45
C ILE A 138 11.41 8.50 -10.52
N VAL A 139 12.12 7.81 -9.62
CA VAL A 139 12.19 6.34 -9.59
C VAL A 139 11.40 5.69 -8.46
N GLN A 140 10.97 6.45 -7.44
CA GLN A 140 10.20 5.92 -6.31
C GLN A 140 8.77 6.46 -6.24
N GLY A 141 8.62 7.78 -6.38
CA GLY A 141 7.33 8.43 -6.28
C GLY A 141 7.45 9.90 -5.91
N LYS A 142 6.32 10.60 -5.90
CA LYS A 142 6.22 12.03 -5.64
C LYS A 142 4.99 12.35 -4.79
N THR A 143 5.15 13.30 -3.86
CA THR A 143 4.05 13.81 -3.04
C THR A 143 3.40 15.01 -3.69
N TYR A 144 2.08 15.08 -3.60
CA TYR A 144 1.23 16.19 -4.01
C TYR A 144 0.35 16.62 -2.83
N LYS A 145 -0.08 17.88 -2.82
CA LYS A 145 -1.02 18.42 -1.84
C LYS A 145 -2.26 18.95 -2.53
N THR A 146 -3.42 18.79 -1.93
CA THR A 146 -4.68 19.36 -2.48
C THR A 146 -4.69 20.89 -2.48
N SER A 147 -3.79 21.54 -1.74
CA SER A 147 -3.59 23.00 -1.77
C SER A 147 -2.84 23.50 -3.02
N GLU A 148 -2.28 22.61 -3.84
CA GLU A 148 -1.50 22.96 -5.03
C GLU A 148 -2.31 22.60 -6.30
N PRO A 149 -2.26 23.40 -7.39
CA PRO A 149 -3.13 23.17 -8.56
C PRO A 149 -3.04 21.77 -9.18
N VAL A 150 -1.82 21.24 -9.33
CA VAL A 150 -1.60 19.88 -9.87
C VAL A 150 -2.14 18.82 -8.92
N GLY A 151 -1.95 19.01 -7.61
CA GLY A 151 -2.46 18.09 -6.60
C GLY A 151 -3.99 18.12 -6.50
N LEU A 152 -4.60 19.29 -6.55
CA LEU A 152 -6.06 19.43 -6.58
C LEU A 152 -6.66 18.72 -7.81
N SER A 153 -6.11 18.99 -9.01
CA SER A 153 -6.56 18.35 -10.24
C SER A 153 -6.40 16.83 -10.22
N LEU A 154 -5.31 16.32 -9.63
CA LEU A 154 -5.12 14.88 -9.45
C LEU A 154 -6.16 14.28 -8.49
N TYR A 155 -6.43 14.98 -7.37
CA TYR A 155 -7.41 14.53 -6.39
C TYR A 155 -8.82 14.46 -6.98
N GLU A 156 -9.25 15.50 -7.71
CA GLU A 156 -10.55 15.56 -8.39
C GLU A 156 -10.70 14.40 -9.38
N GLN A 157 -9.67 14.10 -10.18
CA GLN A 157 -9.68 12.94 -11.08
C GLN A 157 -9.90 11.64 -10.30
N VAL A 158 -9.19 11.42 -9.19
CA VAL A 158 -9.37 10.21 -8.37
C VAL A 158 -10.80 10.11 -7.84
N GLN A 159 -11.33 11.20 -7.27
CA GLN A 159 -12.69 11.25 -6.72
C GLN A 159 -13.75 10.93 -7.80
N ASP A 160 -13.60 11.50 -9.00
CA ASP A 160 -14.53 11.24 -10.10
C ASP A 160 -14.55 9.76 -10.52
N ARG A 161 -13.40 9.08 -10.56
CA ARG A 161 -13.35 7.65 -10.91
C ARG A 161 -13.96 6.78 -9.81
N LEU A 162 -13.69 7.10 -8.55
CA LEU A 162 -14.27 6.39 -7.41
C LEU A 162 -15.81 6.49 -7.43
N ARG A 163 -16.35 7.71 -7.60
CA ARG A 163 -17.80 7.95 -7.69
C ARG A 163 -18.44 7.18 -8.84
N ASN A 164 -17.83 7.20 -10.03
CA ASN A 164 -18.35 6.49 -11.19
C ASN A 164 -18.35 4.97 -10.97
N SER A 165 -17.33 4.44 -10.29
CA SER A 165 -17.26 3.01 -9.95
C SER A 165 -18.34 2.59 -8.95
N GLU A 166 -18.64 3.45 -7.97
CA GLU A 166 -19.71 3.22 -6.99
C GLU A 166 -21.10 3.30 -7.62
N ALA A 167 -21.35 4.31 -8.45
CA ALA A 167 -22.62 4.46 -9.17
C ALA A 167 -22.91 3.27 -10.10
N MET A 168 -21.89 2.75 -10.80
CA MET A 168 -22.03 1.53 -11.59
C MET A 168 -22.34 0.29 -10.75
N ARG A 169 -21.80 0.20 -9.52
CA ARG A 169 -22.05 -0.93 -8.61
C ARG A 169 -23.41 -0.88 -7.93
N SER A 170 -23.94 0.30 -7.62
CA SER A 170 -25.23 0.47 -6.95
C SER A 170 -26.42 0.45 -7.90
N GLY A 171 -26.20 0.49 -9.23
CA GLY A 171 -27.27 0.52 -10.24
C GLY A 171 -28.11 1.79 -10.20
N GLN A 172 -27.70 2.81 -9.43
CA GLN A 172 -28.36 4.10 -9.35
C GLN A 172 -27.85 4.99 -10.48
N VAL A 173 -28.70 5.17 -11.50
CA VAL A 173 -28.54 6.21 -12.52
C VAL A 173 -29.49 7.35 -12.16
N ASN A 174 -28.98 8.59 -12.22
CA ASN A 174 -29.62 9.90 -12.01
C ASN A 174 -29.60 10.40 -10.54
N GLU A 175 -29.40 11.68 -10.20
CA GLU A 175 -29.77 12.94 -10.84
C GLU A 175 -28.77 14.09 -10.54
N ASP A 176 -28.79 15.11 -11.42
CA ASP A 176 -28.30 16.51 -11.31
C ASP A 176 -26.84 16.81 -10.86
N PRO A 177 -25.96 17.35 -11.75
CA PRO A 177 -24.59 17.68 -11.40
C PRO A 177 -24.41 18.83 -10.39
N LEU A 178 -25.43 19.63 -10.06
CA LEU A 178 -25.19 20.96 -9.47
C LEU A 178 -25.58 21.16 -8.00
N ALA A 179 -26.08 20.15 -7.28
CA ALA A 179 -26.47 20.33 -5.88
C ALA A 179 -25.38 19.90 -4.89
N ASN A 180 -24.77 20.87 -4.18
CA ASN A 180 -24.01 20.74 -2.92
C ASN A 180 -23.06 19.52 -2.80
N ARG A 181 -21.89 19.62 -3.45
CA ARG A 181 -20.96 18.50 -3.67
C ARG A 181 -19.99 18.14 -2.53
N TYR A 182 -20.09 18.74 -1.36
CA TYR A 182 -19.19 18.41 -0.24
C TYR A 182 -20.00 18.27 1.05
N GLY A 183 -20.21 17.02 1.48
CA GLY A 183 -20.35 16.77 2.91
C GLY A 183 -19.05 17.17 3.61
N GLU A 184 -19.09 17.52 4.90
CA GLU A 184 -17.88 17.89 5.63
C GLU A 184 -16.78 16.83 5.44
N GLU A 185 -15.56 17.25 5.05
CA GLU A 185 -14.42 16.35 4.93
C GLU A 185 -14.18 15.66 6.28
N ARG A 186 -14.57 14.40 6.37
CA ARG A 186 -14.37 13.59 7.57
C ARG A 186 -13.03 12.89 7.42
N LEU A 187 -12.14 13.11 8.38
CA LEU A 187 -10.95 12.28 8.55
C LEU A 187 -11.41 10.84 8.78
N MET A 188 -11.40 10.03 7.72
CA MET A 188 -11.68 8.61 7.79
C MET A 188 -10.48 7.93 8.44
N LYS A 189 -10.67 7.42 9.67
CA LYS A 189 -9.69 6.49 10.25
C LYS A 189 -9.79 5.19 9.47
N PRO A 190 -8.75 4.81 8.72
CA PRO A 190 -8.87 3.64 7.87
C PRO A 190 -8.98 2.37 8.73
N ARG A 191 -9.79 1.40 8.29
CA ARG A 191 -10.02 0.16 9.06
C ARG A 191 -8.74 -0.66 9.11
N ILE A 192 -8.32 -1.04 10.31
CA ILE A 192 -7.15 -1.90 10.54
C ILE A 192 -7.50 -3.33 10.14
N GLY A 193 -6.81 -3.86 9.13
CA GLY A 193 -6.91 -5.26 8.72
C GLY A 193 -6.12 -6.21 9.62
N GLN A 194 -6.25 -7.51 9.39
CA GLN A 194 -5.51 -8.52 10.15
C GLN A 194 -3.99 -8.40 9.96
N GLY A 195 -3.53 -7.98 8.77
CA GLY A 195 -2.12 -7.76 8.47
C GLY A 195 -1.54 -6.60 9.27
N ALA A 196 -2.17 -5.42 9.19
CA ALA A 196 -1.80 -4.26 9.99
C ALA A 196 -1.84 -4.56 11.48
N PHE A 197 -2.85 -5.28 11.97
CA PHE A 197 -2.93 -5.67 13.37
C PHE A 197 -1.71 -6.51 13.79
N LYS A 198 -1.33 -7.52 12.99
CA LYS A 198 -0.12 -8.33 13.25
C LYS A 198 1.14 -7.46 13.31
N VAL A 199 1.26 -6.47 12.42
CA VAL A 199 2.40 -5.53 12.41
C VAL A 199 2.40 -4.63 13.64
N LEU A 200 1.24 -4.10 14.05
CA LEU A 200 1.09 -3.26 15.24
C LEU A 200 1.50 -4.02 16.50
N ILE A 201 1.05 -5.26 16.65
CA ILE A 201 1.47 -6.13 17.75
C ILE A 201 2.97 -6.41 17.67
N ALA A 202 3.49 -6.79 16.50
CA ALA A 202 4.92 -7.04 16.35
C ALA A 202 5.76 -5.81 16.75
N ASP A 203 5.39 -4.61 16.33
CA ASP A 203 6.07 -3.37 16.69
C ASP A 203 5.97 -3.07 18.20
N ALA A 204 4.81 -3.29 18.82
CA ALA A 204 4.60 -3.05 20.25
C ALA A 204 5.53 -3.90 21.14
N TYR A 205 5.87 -5.11 20.69
CA TYR A 205 6.81 -6.00 21.38
C TYR A 205 8.23 -5.93 20.80
N HIS A 206 8.58 -4.86 20.07
CA HIS A 206 9.89 -4.70 19.41
C HIS A 206 10.32 -5.92 18.58
N ARG A 207 9.33 -6.64 18.02
CA ARG A 207 9.44 -7.86 17.21
C ARG A 207 10.17 -9.00 17.93
N ARG A 208 10.00 -9.02 19.25
CA ARG A 208 10.47 -10.09 20.12
C ARG A 208 9.29 -10.91 20.61
N CYS A 209 9.58 -12.13 21.04
CA CYS A 209 8.60 -12.92 21.79
C CYS A 209 8.22 -12.17 23.06
N ALA A 210 6.92 -12.09 23.36
CA ALA A 210 6.43 -11.42 24.57
C ALA A 210 6.84 -12.14 25.86
N ILE A 211 7.10 -13.45 25.78
CA ILE A 211 7.47 -14.29 26.94
C ILE A 211 9.00 -14.36 27.08
N THR A 212 9.72 -14.70 26.01
CA THR A 212 11.17 -14.97 26.08
C THR A 212 12.04 -13.77 25.74
N GLY A 213 11.50 -12.71 25.11
CA GLY A 213 12.29 -11.56 24.66
C GLY A 213 13.24 -11.86 23.49
N GLU A 214 13.26 -13.09 22.98
CA GLU A 214 14.06 -13.50 21.83
C GLU A 214 13.50 -12.89 20.54
N LYS A 215 14.39 -12.62 19.58
CA LYS A 215 13.98 -12.20 18.24
C LYS A 215 13.17 -13.32 17.60
N ARG A 216 12.07 -12.96 16.93
CA ARG A 216 11.22 -13.92 16.22
C ARG A 216 11.98 -14.46 14.99
N CYS A 217 12.78 -15.51 15.17
CA CYS A 217 13.39 -16.29 14.10
C CYS A 217 12.41 -17.39 13.67
N ARG A 218 12.17 -17.58 12.38
CA ARG A 218 11.29 -18.64 11.85
C ARG A 218 11.70 -20.07 12.21
N TYR A 219 12.86 -20.28 12.83
CA TYR A 219 13.24 -21.59 13.37
C TYR A 219 12.48 -21.99 14.65
N SER A 220 11.80 -21.06 15.34
CA SER A 220 10.89 -21.38 16.45
C SER A 220 9.43 -21.39 16.00
N ARG A 221 9.10 -22.25 15.03
CA ARG A 221 7.72 -22.69 14.81
C ARG A 221 7.40 -23.88 15.72
N LEU A 222 7.50 -23.66 17.02
CA LEU A 222 6.99 -24.55 18.06
C LEU A 222 6.59 -23.65 19.24
N LEU A 223 5.50 -23.99 19.91
CA LEU A 223 4.89 -23.31 21.07
C LEU A 223 3.79 -22.26 20.79
N ILE A 224 2.93 -22.54 19.80
CA ILE A 224 1.49 -22.25 19.99
C ILE A 224 0.70 -23.50 19.55
N SER A 225 0.85 -24.58 20.31
CA SER A 225 -0.13 -25.67 20.34
C SER A 225 -0.02 -26.37 21.69
N ASN A 226 -1.16 -26.45 22.37
CA ASN A 226 -1.44 -27.23 23.59
C ASN A 226 -1.25 -26.49 24.92
N HIS A 227 -2.13 -25.52 25.17
CA HIS A 227 -2.80 -25.46 26.47
C HIS A 227 -4.31 -25.35 26.25
N THR A 228 -4.93 -26.51 26.05
CA THR A 228 -6.29 -26.77 26.49
C THR A 228 -6.19 -27.74 27.66
N ALA A 229 -7.03 -27.44 28.67
CA ALA A 229 -7.15 -27.98 30.01
C ALA A 229 -6.67 -29.41 30.26
#